data_AF-A0A7H9I0R6-F1
#
_entry.id   AF-A0A7H9I0R6-F1
#
_cell.length_a   1.000
_cell.length_b   1.000
_cell.length_c   1.000
_cell.angle_alpha   90.00
_cell.angle_beta   90.00
_cell.angle_gamma   90.00
#
_symmetry.space_group_name_H-M   'P 1'
#
loop_
_entity.id
_entity.type
_entity.pdbx_description
1 polymer ?
#
loop_
_entity_poly.entity_id
_entity_poly.type
_entity_poly.pdbx_seq_one_letter_code
_entity_poly.pdbx_strand_id
1 'polypeptide(L)'
;MIRLIADLNYKLEDLVTISLAKIMHCSKLSEGISKDTFLSTWYMQGCCTIAQMRHVLEDLDTRLQTDLNYLTEIYKYAFDLAVDSNKRDLDLETAIEYWRLFLQPQYPVHVEEKLLSSWITFLRVNGNPNVTRDTWQMLLEFFKRFPSLEAVKEGYNEEDAWPYIIDQFNEYLQDESLI
;
A
#
# COMPACT_ATOMS: atom_id res chain seq x y z
N MET A 1 10.13 16.81 6.87
CA MET A 1 9.31 16.14 5.85
C MET A 1 8.00 16.86 5.59
N ILE A 2 7.12 17.04 6.60
CA ILE A 2 5.79 17.67 6.43
C ILE A 2 5.84 19.04 5.72
N ARG A 3 6.74 19.94 6.13
CA ARG A 3 6.89 21.26 5.47
C ARG A 3 7.30 21.16 4.00
N LEU A 4 8.20 20.22 3.67
CA LEU A 4 8.61 19.99 2.29
C LEU A 4 7.44 19.47 1.44
N ILE A 5 6.68 18.51 1.95
CA ILE A 5 5.49 17.98 1.27
C ILE A 5 4.49 19.10 0.95
N ALA A 6 4.26 20.00 1.92
CA ALA A 6 3.43 21.18 1.72
C ALA A 6 4.01 22.16 0.67
N ASP A 7 5.32 22.44 0.71
CA ASP A 7 5.99 23.31 -0.28
C ASP A 7 5.93 22.72 -1.70
N LEU A 8 5.87 21.39 -1.81
CA LEU A 8 5.70 20.66 -3.06
C LEU A 8 4.23 20.59 -3.53
N ASN A 9 3.29 21.09 -2.72
CA ASN A 9 1.84 21.11 -2.97
C ASN A 9 1.17 19.72 -2.92
N TYR A 10 1.66 18.85 -2.05
CA TYR A 10 1.07 17.54 -1.76
C TYR A 10 0.55 17.48 -0.32
N LYS A 11 -0.32 16.51 -0.05
CA LYS A 11 -0.75 16.14 1.30
C LYS A 11 0.05 14.95 1.79
N LEU A 12 0.20 14.82 3.11
CA LEU A 12 0.87 13.67 3.73
C LEU A 12 0.21 12.33 3.38
N GLU A 13 -1.09 12.37 3.11
CA GLU A 13 -1.91 11.20 2.76
C GLU A 13 -1.76 10.79 1.28
N ASP A 14 -1.15 11.61 0.43
CA ASP A 14 -1.02 11.28 -0.99
C ASP A 14 -0.01 10.14 -1.16
N LEU A 15 -0.34 9.15 -1.99
CA LEU A 15 0.50 7.95 -2.17
C LEU A 15 1.93 8.28 -2.66
N VAL A 16 2.08 9.35 -3.44
CA VAL A 16 3.38 9.85 -3.90
C VAL A 16 4.30 10.27 -2.74
N THR A 17 3.77 10.60 -1.56
CA THR A 17 4.60 10.88 -0.38
C THR A 17 5.32 9.64 0.13
N ILE A 18 4.77 8.45 -0.08
CA ILE A 18 5.45 7.18 0.21
C ILE A 18 6.63 6.99 -0.76
N SER A 19 6.43 7.34 -2.05
CA SER A 19 7.53 7.38 -3.03
C SER A 19 8.63 8.36 -2.60
N LEU A 20 8.26 9.56 -2.12
CA LEU A 20 9.21 10.54 -1.59
C LEU A 20 9.98 9.99 -0.39
N ALA A 21 9.27 9.39 0.58
CA ALA A 21 9.90 8.77 1.74
C ALA A 21 10.91 7.69 1.33
N LYS A 22 10.58 6.91 0.30
CA LYS A 22 11.45 5.86 -0.24
C LYS A 22 12.73 6.41 -0.86
N ILE A 23 12.65 7.41 -1.74
CA ILE A 23 13.86 8.02 -2.34
C ILE A 23 14.72 8.75 -1.30
N MET A 24 14.11 9.17 -0.19
CA MET A 24 14.79 9.76 0.97
C MET A 24 15.27 8.70 1.97
N HIS A 25 15.16 7.41 1.65
CA HIS A 25 15.61 6.29 2.49
C HIS A 25 15.05 6.33 3.92
N CYS A 26 13.79 6.73 4.06
CA CYS A 26 13.16 6.86 5.37
C CYS A 26 12.75 5.50 5.93
N SER A 27 13.19 5.17 7.14
CA SER A 27 12.69 3.98 7.85
C SER A 27 11.31 4.19 8.47
N LYS A 28 10.98 5.45 8.82
CA LYS A 28 9.71 5.88 9.42
C LYS A 28 9.32 7.27 8.94
N LEU A 29 8.03 7.58 8.89
CA LEU A 29 7.54 8.95 8.64
C LEU A 29 7.80 9.91 9.80
N SER A 30 7.90 9.38 11.02
CA SER A 30 8.17 10.14 12.24
C SER A 30 9.66 10.46 12.43
N GLU A 31 10.55 9.78 11.72
CA GLU A 31 11.99 10.01 11.81
C GLU A 31 12.40 11.24 10.98
N GLY A 32 13.34 12.02 11.54
CA GLY A 32 13.92 13.16 10.84
C GLY A 32 14.81 12.71 9.69
N ILE A 33 14.74 13.41 8.56
CA ILE A 33 15.66 13.21 7.43
C ILE A 33 16.96 13.96 7.76
N SER A 34 18.10 13.26 7.71
CA SER A 34 19.39 13.91 7.90
C SER A 34 19.68 14.90 6.76
N LYS A 35 20.44 15.96 7.05
CA LYS A 35 20.85 16.93 6.03
C LYS A 35 21.60 16.25 4.88
N ASP A 36 22.48 15.30 5.20
CA ASP A 36 23.30 14.61 4.21
C ASP A 36 22.43 13.74 3.29
N THR A 37 21.50 12.96 3.85
CA THR A 37 20.52 12.18 3.08
C THR A 37 19.69 13.08 2.17
N PHE A 38 19.17 14.19 2.70
CA PHE A 38 18.37 15.12 1.91
C PHE A 38 19.16 15.69 0.72
N LEU A 39 20.38 16.18 0.97
CA LEU A 39 21.23 16.75 -0.07
C LEU A 39 21.68 15.70 -1.09
N SER A 40 22.08 14.51 -0.63
CA SER A 40 22.53 13.44 -1.52
C SER A 40 21.40 12.92 -2.41
N THR A 41 20.19 12.73 -1.87
CA THR A 41 19.03 12.28 -2.65
C THR A 41 18.74 13.27 -3.77
N TRP A 42 18.62 14.56 -3.46
CA TRP A 42 18.29 15.55 -4.50
C TRP A 42 19.42 15.78 -5.49
N TYR A 43 20.68 15.71 -5.05
CA TYR A 43 21.83 15.75 -5.95
C TYR A 43 21.81 14.58 -6.95
N MET A 44 21.52 13.36 -6.48
CA MET A 44 21.41 12.17 -7.35
C MET A 44 20.23 12.25 -8.32
N GLN A 45 19.15 12.94 -7.94
CA GLN A 45 18.02 13.24 -8.81
C GLN A 45 18.28 14.44 -9.74
N GLY A 46 19.45 15.07 -9.70
CA GLY A 46 19.77 16.26 -10.51
C GLY A 46 18.94 17.49 -10.16
N CYS A 47 18.39 17.56 -8.94
CA CYS A 47 17.47 18.60 -8.49
C CYS A 47 18.14 19.55 -7.49
N CYS A 48 18.03 20.86 -7.73
CA CYS A 48 18.54 21.90 -6.82
C CYS A 48 17.50 22.97 -6.46
N THR A 49 16.27 22.87 -6.98
CA THR A 49 15.17 23.82 -6.71
C THR A 49 13.87 23.09 -6.36
N ILE A 50 12.98 23.76 -5.62
CA ILE A 50 11.65 23.22 -5.28
C ILE A 50 10.83 22.87 -6.54
N ALA A 51 10.96 23.65 -7.61
CA ALA A 51 10.27 23.37 -8.87
C ALA A 51 10.73 22.05 -9.51
N GLN A 52 12.03 21.77 -9.50
CA GLN A 52 12.56 20.49 -9.99
C GLN A 52 12.15 19.33 -9.10
N MET A 53 12.17 19.51 -7.78
CA MET A 53 11.68 18.50 -6.83
C MET A 53 10.20 18.16 -7.11
N ARG A 54 9.37 19.16 -7.43
CA ARG A 54 7.97 18.94 -7.80
C ARG A 54 7.84 18.09 -9.06
N HIS A 55 8.62 18.39 -10.11
CA HIS A 55 8.62 17.56 -11.32
C HIS A 55 9.01 16.11 -11.04
N VAL A 56 9.97 15.87 -10.15
CA VAL A 56 10.27 14.49 -9.71
C VAL A 56 9.07 13.83 -9.07
N LEU A 57 8.31 14.52 -8.21
CA LEU A 57 7.09 13.95 -7.63
C LEU A 57 6.00 13.71 -8.68
N GLU A 58 5.82 14.61 -9.65
CA GLU A 58 4.89 14.42 -10.78
C GLU A 58 5.25 13.17 -11.60
N ASP A 59 6.54 12.96 -11.86
CA ASP A 59 7.05 11.77 -12.56
C ASP A 59 6.81 10.49 -11.73
N LEU A 60 7.06 10.55 -10.41
CA LEU A 60 6.83 9.42 -9.50
C LEU A 60 5.34 9.08 -9.37
N ASP A 61 4.46 10.07 -9.34
CA ASP A 61 3.01 9.88 -9.30
C ASP A 61 2.50 9.28 -10.62
N THR A 62 2.98 9.79 -11.76
CA THR A 62 2.71 9.20 -13.07
C THR A 62 3.15 7.73 -13.12
N ARG A 63 4.33 7.43 -12.55
CA ARG A 63 4.85 6.06 -12.47
C ARG A 63 4.00 5.17 -11.55
N LEU A 64 3.51 5.67 -10.42
CA LEU A 64 2.58 4.93 -9.55
C LEU A 64 1.31 4.50 -10.30
N GLN A 65 0.81 5.36 -11.18
CA GLN A 65 -0.42 5.12 -11.96
C GLN A 65 -0.21 4.20 -13.16
N THR A 66 1.02 4.07 -13.67
CA THR A 66 1.29 3.39 -14.96
C THR A 66 2.17 2.14 -14.85
N ASP A 67 3.03 2.04 -13.82
CA ASP A 67 3.97 0.94 -13.64
C ASP A 67 3.55 0.04 -12.46
N LEU A 68 2.95 -1.11 -12.78
CA LEU A 68 2.49 -2.08 -11.79
C LEU A 68 3.61 -2.60 -10.88
N ASN A 69 4.83 -2.74 -11.42
CA ASN A 69 5.96 -3.21 -10.62
C ASN A 69 6.36 -2.16 -9.61
N TYR A 70 6.39 -0.89 -10.03
CA TYR A 70 6.67 0.23 -9.14
C TYR A 70 5.59 0.38 -8.06
N LEU A 71 4.31 0.31 -8.41
CA LEU A 71 3.21 0.30 -7.42
C LEU A 71 3.41 -0.84 -6.41
N THR A 72 3.71 -2.05 -6.88
CA THR A 72 3.96 -3.22 -6.01
C THR A 72 5.15 -2.98 -5.08
N GLU A 73 6.20 -2.32 -5.57
CA GLU A 73 7.39 -1.96 -4.78
C GLU A 73 7.08 -0.93 -3.68
N ILE A 74 6.24 0.07 -4.00
CA ILE A 74 5.78 1.10 -3.04
C ILE A 74 4.81 0.50 -2.03
N TYR A 75 3.92 -0.39 -2.48
CA TYR A 75 3.00 -1.14 -1.61
C TYR A 75 3.75 -1.96 -0.55
N LYS A 76 4.78 -2.71 -0.96
CA LYS A 76 5.62 -3.47 -0.02
C LYS A 76 6.34 -2.56 0.98
N TYR A 77 6.87 -1.44 0.49
CA TYR A 77 7.59 -0.48 1.32
C TYR A 77 6.69 0.28 2.32
N ALA A 78 5.43 0.54 1.95
CA ALA A 78 4.47 1.22 2.83
C ALA A 78 4.26 0.48 4.16
N PHE A 79 4.30 -0.85 4.14
CA PHE A 79 4.23 -1.67 5.35
C PHE A 79 5.38 -1.34 6.32
N ASP A 80 6.62 -1.33 5.83
CA ASP A 80 7.81 -1.02 6.64
C ASP A 80 7.77 0.39 7.21
N LEU A 81 7.25 1.32 6.41
CA LEU A 81 7.12 2.71 6.78
C LEU A 81 6.06 2.92 7.88
N ALA A 82 4.98 2.16 7.83
CA ALA A 82 3.81 2.30 8.72
C ALA A 82 3.92 1.51 10.04
N VAL A 83 4.62 0.38 10.06
CA VAL A 83 4.78 -0.44 11.29
C VAL A 83 5.58 0.33 12.35
N ASP A 84 5.15 0.33 13.61
CA ASP A 84 5.93 0.93 14.70
C ASP A 84 7.25 0.17 14.93
N SER A 85 8.32 0.87 15.34
CA SER A 85 9.66 0.28 15.52
C SER A 85 9.73 -0.90 16.51
N ASN A 86 8.73 -1.05 17.38
CA ASN A 86 8.65 -2.12 18.38
C ASN A 86 7.68 -3.24 17.99
N LYS A 87 7.01 -3.15 16.83
CA LYS A 87 6.00 -4.12 16.38
C LYS A 87 6.48 -4.84 15.13
N ARG A 88 5.94 -6.04 14.91
CA ARG A 88 6.16 -6.83 13.68
C ARG A 88 5.01 -6.70 12.69
N ASP A 89 3.85 -6.30 13.19
CA ASP A 89 2.58 -6.28 12.48
C ASP A 89 2.01 -4.86 12.49
N LEU A 90 1.26 -4.54 11.44
CA LEU A 90 0.58 -3.26 11.26
C LEU A 90 -0.80 -3.32 11.92
N ASP A 91 -1.27 -2.26 12.57
CA ASP A 91 -2.63 -2.27 13.10
C ASP A 91 -3.67 -2.26 11.97
N LEU A 92 -4.82 -2.90 12.22
CA LEU A 92 -5.84 -3.09 11.20
C LEU A 92 -6.37 -1.78 10.61
N GLU A 93 -6.62 -0.76 11.43
CA GLU A 93 -7.20 0.50 10.95
C GLU A 93 -6.23 1.26 10.05
N THR A 94 -4.95 1.33 10.40
CA THR A 94 -3.91 1.87 9.51
C THR A 94 -3.80 1.06 8.22
N ALA A 95 -3.82 -0.28 8.30
CA ALA A 95 -3.79 -1.12 7.11
C ALA A 95 -4.98 -0.83 6.16
N ILE A 96 -6.18 -0.63 6.71
CA ILE A 96 -7.38 -0.25 5.95
C ILE A 96 -7.21 1.09 5.25
N GLU A 97 -6.66 2.11 5.93
CA GLU A 97 -6.40 3.42 5.33
C GLU A 97 -5.46 3.31 4.13
N TYR A 98 -4.36 2.57 4.26
CA TYR A 98 -3.44 2.36 3.15
C TYR A 98 -4.06 1.53 2.02
N TRP A 99 -4.81 0.46 2.30
CA TRP A 99 -5.49 -0.31 1.25
C TRP A 99 -6.44 0.56 0.43
N ARG A 100 -7.22 1.43 1.09
CA ARG A 100 -8.11 2.38 0.40
C ARG A 100 -7.36 3.41 -0.43
N LEU A 101 -6.12 3.73 -0.08
CA LEU A 101 -5.26 4.62 -0.86
C LEU A 101 -4.66 3.90 -2.08
N PHE A 102 -4.16 2.68 -1.91
CA PHE A 102 -3.53 1.90 -2.99
C PHE A 102 -4.50 1.38 -4.03
N LEU A 103 -5.77 1.15 -3.66
CA LEU A 103 -6.79 0.53 -4.51
C LEU A 103 -7.75 1.56 -5.14
N GLN A 104 -7.36 2.85 -5.16
CA GLN A 104 -8.16 3.87 -5.84
C GLN A 104 -8.13 3.69 -7.37
N PRO A 105 -9.18 4.12 -8.09
CA PRO A 105 -9.35 3.84 -9.52
C PRO A 105 -8.22 4.32 -10.45
N GLN A 106 -7.40 5.28 -10.02
CA GLN A 106 -6.27 5.78 -10.82
C GLN A 106 -5.05 4.85 -10.82
N TYR A 107 -4.99 3.85 -9.95
CA TYR A 107 -3.86 2.92 -9.85
C TYR A 107 -4.14 1.61 -10.60
N PRO A 108 -3.10 0.88 -11.06
CA PRO A 108 -3.26 -0.25 -11.98
C PRO A 108 -3.87 -1.52 -11.36
N VAL A 109 -4.13 -1.56 -10.04
CA VAL A 109 -4.80 -2.69 -9.38
C VAL A 109 -6.23 -2.28 -9.07
N HIS A 110 -7.16 -2.82 -9.88
CA HIS A 110 -8.59 -2.54 -9.74
C HIS A 110 -9.27 -3.68 -9.00
N VAL A 111 -9.99 -3.33 -7.93
CA VAL A 111 -10.70 -4.28 -7.06
C VAL A 111 -12.14 -3.84 -6.92
N GLU A 112 -13.07 -4.78 -7.01
CA GLU A 112 -14.47 -4.54 -6.72
C GLU A 112 -14.63 -4.05 -5.28
N GLU A 113 -15.31 -2.92 -5.07
CA GLU A 113 -15.52 -2.35 -3.73
C GLU A 113 -16.18 -3.34 -2.77
N LYS A 114 -17.08 -4.19 -3.28
CA LYS A 114 -17.73 -5.23 -2.49
C LYS A 114 -16.74 -6.29 -2.01
N LEU A 115 -15.75 -6.67 -2.82
CA LEU A 115 -14.69 -7.60 -2.43
C LEU A 115 -13.80 -6.98 -1.34
N LEU A 116 -13.34 -5.74 -1.53
CA LEU A 116 -12.52 -5.03 -0.53
C LEU A 116 -13.28 -4.83 0.79
N SER A 117 -14.55 -4.41 0.72
CA SER A 117 -15.41 -4.25 1.90
C SER A 117 -15.65 -5.58 2.62
N SER A 118 -15.76 -6.69 1.88
CA SER A 118 -15.90 -8.03 2.46
C SER A 118 -14.63 -8.44 3.20
N TRP A 119 -13.46 -8.19 2.62
CA TRP A 119 -12.17 -8.43 3.29
C TRP A 119 -12.03 -7.64 4.59
N ILE A 120 -12.36 -6.35 4.57
CA ILE A 120 -12.32 -5.49 5.76
C ILE A 120 -13.30 -5.99 6.84
N THR A 121 -14.50 -6.40 6.44
CA THR A 121 -15.52 -6.90 7.36
C THR A 121 -15.08 -8.22 7.99
N PHE A 122 -14.57 -9.15 7.19
CA PHE A 122 -14.00 -10.42 7.64
C PHE A 122 -12.93 -10.21 8.73
N LEU A 123 -11.95 -9.32 8.50
CA LEU A 123 -10.89 -9.06 9.48
C LEU A 123 -11.45 -8.51 10.81
N ARG A 124 -12.46 -7.63 10.74
CA ARG A 124 -13.10 -7.05 11.93
C ARG A 124 -13.92 -8.07 12.70
N VAL A 125 -14.72 -8.89 12.02
CA VAL A 125 -15.56 -9.92 12.65
C VAL A 125 -14.71 -11.01 13.30
N ASN A 126 -13.61 -11.42 12.65
CA ASN A 126 -12.70 -12.42 13.20
C ASN A 126 -11.78 -11.85 14.30
N GLY A 127 -11.92 -10.56 14.62
CA GLY A 127 -11.18 -9.92 15.70
C GLY A 127 -9.68 -9.90 15.45
N ASN A 128 -9.24 -9.72 14.20
CA ASN A 128 -7.82 -9.61 13.83
C ASN A 128 -7.34 -8.17 14.07
N PRO A 129 -6.65 -7.86 15.19
CA PRO A 129 -6.28 -6.47 15.48
C PRO A 129 -5.11 -5.97 14.62
N ASN A 130 -4.35 -6.87 14.01
CA ASN A 130 -3.13 -6.56 13.28
C ASN A 130 -3.03 -7.37 11.97
N VAL A 131 -2.28 -6.84 11.02
CA VAL A 131 -1.97 -7.39 9.71
C VAL A 131 -0.48 -7.71 9.65
N THR A 132 -0.14 -8.96 9.38
CA THR A 132 1.25 -9.39 9.21
C THR A 132 1.81 -8.93 7.86
N ARG A 133 3.14 -8.91 7.73
CA ARG A 133 3.79 -8.60 6.44
C ARG A 133 3.37 -9.57 5.33
N ASP A 134 3.25 -10.84 5.66
CA ASP A 134 2.88 -11.88 4.69
C ASP A 134 1.46 -11.66 4.19
N THR A 135 0.51 -11.47 5.10
CA THR A 135 -0.88 -11.10 4.77
C THR A 135 -0.95 -9.86 3.91
N TRP A 136 -0.23 -8.80 4.28
CA TRP A 136 -0.15 -7.57 3.51
C TRP A 136 0.29 -7.83 2.06
N GLN A 137 1.42 -8.52 1.87
CA GLN A 137 1.96 -8.77 0.54
C GLN A 137 1.08 -9.69 -0.30
N MET A 138 0.58 -10.77 0.30
CA MET A 138 -0.22 -11.77 -0.40
C MET A 138 -1.61 -11.26 -0.77
N LEU A 139 -2.18 -10.32 0.01
CA LEU A 139 -3.45 -9.69 -0.34
C LEU A 139 -3.39 -8.93 -1.67
N LEU A 140 -2.27 -8.24 -1.96
CA LEU A 140 -2.10 -7.56 -3.24
C LEU A 140 -2.08 -8.56 -4.40
N GLU A 141 -1.39 -9.69 -4.23
CA GLU A 141 -1.36 -10.75 -5.25
C GLU A 141 -2.73 -11.43 -5.42
N PHE A 142 -3.46 -11.63 -4.32
CA PHE A 142 -4.84 -12.12 -4.35
C PHE A 142 -5.75 -11.18 -5.16
N PHE A 143 -5.72 -9.87 -4.90
CA PHE A 143 -6.54 -8.90 -5.63
C PHE A 143 -6.16 -8.75 -7.11
N LYS A 144 -4.88 -8.88 -7.46
CA LYS A 144 -4.45 -8.95 -8.85
C LYS A 144 -4.99 -10.19 -9.56
N ARG A 145 -5.08 -11.33 -8.85
CA ARG A 145 -5.55 -12.60 -9.40
C ARG A 145 -7.07 -12.68 -9.48
N PHE A 146 -7.75 -12.14 -8.48
CA PHE A 146 -9.20 -12.19 -8.28
C PHE A 146 -9.73 -10.77 -7.98
N PRO A 147 -10.02 -9.98 -9.02
CA PRO A 147 -10.40 -8.58 -8.84
C PRO A 147 -11.87 -8.39 -8.41
N SER A 148 -12.67 -9.44 -8.35
CA SER A 148 -14.10 -9.41 -8.01
C SER A 148 -14.54 -10.65 -7.25
N LEU A 149 -15.70 -10.59 -6.59
CA LEU A 149 -16.29 -11.76 -5.93
C LEU A 149 -16.54 -12.91 -6.91
N GLU A 150 -17.00 -12.59 -8.13
CA GLU A 150 -17.21 -13.61 -9.17
C GLU A 150 -15.90 -14.29 -9.57
N ALA A 151 -14.80 -13.54 -9.68
CA ALA A 151 -13.49 -14.12 -10.00
C ALA A 151 -12.98 -15.05 -8.89
N VAL A 152 -13.25 -14.72 -7.61
CA VAL A 152 -12.96 -15.61 -6.47
C VAL A 152 -13.80 -16.88 -6.60
N LYS A 153 -15.11 -16.75 -6.81
CA LYS A 153 -16.05 -17.87 -6.97
C LYS A 153 -15.61 -18.87 -8.04
N GLU A 154 -15.23 -18.36 -9.21
CA GLU A 154 -14.90 -19.18 -10.37
C GLU A 154 -13.49 -19.78 -10.32
N GLY A 155 -12.58 -19.16 -9.57
CA GLY A 155 -11.14 -19.40 -9.73
C GLY A 155 -10.34 -19.68 -8.46
N TYR A 156 -10.90 -19.50 -7.26
CA TYR A 156 -10.17 -19.77 -6.02
C TYR A 156 -10.01 -21.28 -5.79
N ASN A 157 -8.82 -21.70 -5.39
CA ASN A 157 -8.49 -23.07 -5.03
C ASN A 157 -7.71 -23.09 -3.71
N GLU A 158 -8.26 -23.74 -2.68
CA GLU A 158 -7.64 -23.90 -1.36
C GLU A 158 -6.38 -24.79 -1.39
N GLU A 159 -6.14 -25.54 -2.47
CA GLU A 159 -4.90 -26.29 -2.66
C GLU A 159 -3.74 -25.41 -3.16
N ASP A 160 -4.00 -24.16 -3.59
CA ASP A 160 -2.97 -23.22 -3.95
C ASP A 160 -2.21 -22.72 -2.69
N ALA A 161 -0.98 -22.23 -2.87
CA ALA A 161 -0.12 -21.78 -1.76
C ALA A 161 -0.50 -20.39 -1.21
N TRP A 162 -1.78 -20.15 -0.94
CA TRP A 162 -2.25 -18.94 -0.26
C TRP A 162 -1.99 -19.02 1.25
N PRO A 163 -1.79 -17.88 1.94
CA PRO A 163 -1.77 -17.87 3.40
C PRO A 163 -3.12 -18.29 3.96
N TYR A 164 -3.08 -18.99 5.09
CA TYR A 164 -4.28 -19.50 5.77
C TYR A 164 -5.40 -18.45 5.97
N ILE A 165 -5.04 -17.17 6.21
CA ILE A 165 -6.04 -16.10 6.37
C ILE A 165 -6.84 -15.81 5.09
N ILE A 166 -6.29 -16.10 3.91
CA ILE A 166 -6.99 -15.97 2.63
C ILE A 166 -7.93 -17.16 2.43
N ASP A 167 -7.53 -18.37 2.83
CA ASP A 167 -8.44 -19.53 2.84
C ASP A 167 -9.63 -19.27 3.77
N GLN A 168 -9.38 -18.78 4.99
CA GLN A 168 -10.44 -18.38 5.92
C GLN A 168 -11.34 -17.27 5.35
N PHE A 169 -10.78 -16.38 4.52
CA PHE A 169 -11.59 -15.37 3.86
C PHE A 169 -12.49 -15.97 2.77
N ASN A 170 -11.99 -16.94 2.00
CA ASN A 170 -12.81 -17.69 1.04
C ASN A 170 -13.95 -18.45 1.75
N GLU A 171 -13.66 -19.14 2.85
CA GLU A 171 -14.67 -19.80 3.70
C GLU A 171 -15.74 -18.79 4.17
N TYR A 172 -15.31 -17.63 4.68
CA TYR A 172 -16.23 -16.56 5.09
C TYR A 172 -17.13 -16.07 3.94
N LEU A 173 -16.58 -15.91 2.73
CA LEU A 173 -17.37 -15.50 1.56
C LEU A 173 -18.44 -16.54 1.20
N GLN A 174 -18.14 -17.84 1.33
CA GLN A 174 -19.09 -18.93 1.10
C GLN A 174 -20.19 -18.97 2.16
N ASP A 175 -19.81 -18.86 3.44
CA ASP A 175 -20.74 -18.89 4.58
C ASP A 175 -21.75 -17.74 4.52
N GLU A 176 -21.29 -16.54 4.16
CA GLU A 176 -22.13 -15.36 3.97
C GLU A 176 -22.86 -15.34 2.61
N SER A 177 -22.72 -16.40 1.79
CA SER A 177 -23.32 -16.52 0.45
C SER A 177 -22.99 -15.35 -0.48
N LEU A 178 -21.78 -14.81 -0.36
CA LEU A 178 -21.26 -13.70 -1.17
C LEU A 178 -20.64 -14.20 -2.48
N ILE A 179 -20.17 -15.45 -2.50
CA ILE A 179 -19.71 -16.21 -3.67
C ILE A 179 -20.46 -17.53 -3.77
#